data_AF-A0A2E0UUQ0-F1
#
_entry.id   AF-A0A2E0UUQ0-F1
#
_cell.length_a   1.000
_cell.length_b   1.000
_cell.length_c   1.000
_cell.angle_alpha   90.00
_cell.angle_beta   90.00
_cell.angle_gamma   90.00
#
_symmetry.space_group_name_H-M   'P 1'
#
loop_
_entity.id
_entity.type
_entity.pdbx_description
1 polymer ?
#
loop_
_entity_poly.entity_id
_entity_poly.type
_entity_poly.pdbx_seq_one_letter_code
_entity_poly.pdbx_strand_id
1 'polypeptide(L)'
;MLGKTVYWGVSILILLVSCQPKNILSSETGEMVSSQQVEQLICGSQTDCLSEICEDKQACPLVMALSDPIIFDFIKTYSQCEGCAVPVFSPQNGIGKCIEYEINTMEREPVVKFWVSQQCDFRYADPIQTSILITIDTDTFHIIKVRPYGAYIQDPSYCKIDSDCKDLTGSGVPFIGCSNFLYAPLNWSGYGVNETCICKTNQCQEK
;
A
#
# COMPACT_ATOMS: atom_id res chain seq x y z
N MET A 1 11.50 44.28 -43.02
CA MET A 1 12.09 43.28 -42.11
C MET A 1 11.24 43.22 -40.86
N LEU A 2 10.35 42.23 -40.75
CA LEU A 2 9.50 41.99 -39.57
C LEU A 2 9.66 40.50 -39.25
N GLY A 3 10.30 40.23 -38.12
CA GLY A 3 10.61 38.88 -37.65
C GLY A 3 9.34 38.15 -37.23
N LYS A 4 9.21 36.90 -37.69
CA LYS A 4 8.19 35.95 -37.22
C LYS A 4 8.74 35.24 -35.98
N THR A 5 8.17 35.52 -34.82
CA THR A 5 8.42 34.75 -33.60
C THR A 5 7.54 33.51 -33.63
N VAL A 6 8.15 32.33 -33.65
CA VAL A 6 7.49 31.02 -33.60
C VAL A 6 7.24 30.69 -32.12
N TYR A 7 5.98 30.64 -31.69
CA TYR A 7 5.61 30.09 -30.38
C TYR A 7 5.62 28.56 -30.47
N TRP A 8 6.63 27.93 -29.87
CA TRP A 8 6.59 26.50 -29.54
C TRP A 8 5.77 26.35 -28.26
N GLY A 9 4.49 26.05 -28.40
CA GLY A 9 3.66 25.59 -27.29
C GLY A 9 4.05 24.16 -26.94
N VAL A 10 4.92 24.00 -25.94
CA VAL A 10 5.13 22.69 -25.29
C VAL A 10 3.92 22.45 -24.39
N SER A 11 2.95 21.70 -24.91
CA SER A 11 1.89 21.12 -24.08
C SER A 11 2.52 20.05 -23.18
N ILE A 12 2.84 20.41 -21.94
CA ILE A 12 3.16 19.45 -20.90
C ILE A 12 1.83 18.77 -20.52
N LEU A 13 1.58 17.59 -21.09
CA LEU A 13 0.54 16.69 -20.63
C LEU A 13 1.00 16.16 -19.27
N ILE A 14 0.52 16.73 -18.17
CA ILE A 14 0.72 16.16 -16.83
C ILE A 14 -0.21 14.95 -16.77
N LEU A 15 0.32 13.77 -17.07
CA LEU A 15 -0.32 12.50 -16.76
C LEU A 15 -0.31 12.35 -15.24
N LEU A 16 -1.35 12.85 -14.60
CA LEU A 16 -1.65 12.56 -13.19
C LEU A 16 -2.11 11.09 -13.14
N VAL A 17 -1.16 10.16 -13.10
CA VAL A 17 -1.41 8.77 -12.76
C VAL A 17 -1.60 8.71 -11.25
N SER A 18 -2.79 9.07 -10.80
CA SER A 18 -3.17 8.89 -9.41
C SER A 18 -3.41 7.42 -9.15
N CYS A 19 -2.70 6.84 -8.17
CA CYS A 19 -3.08 5.56 -7.59
C CYS A 19 -4.45 5.70 -6.92
N GLN A 20 -5.51 5.43 -7.67
CA GLN A 20 -6.84 5.30 -7.10
C GLN A 20 -7.02 3.83 -6.72
N PRO A 21 -7.23 3.50 -5.43
CA PRO A 21 -7.75 2.19 -5.10
C PRO A 21 -9.10 2.06 -5.82
N LYS A 22 -9.19 1.16 -6.80
CA LYS A 22 -10.49 0.79 -7.38
C LYS A 22 -11.32 0.22 -6.23
N ASN A 23 -12.60 0.59 -6.10
CA ASN A 23 -13.52 -0.01 -5.12
C ASN A 23 -13.38 -1.55 -5.16
N ILE A 24 -12.70 -2.12 -4.16
CA ILE A 24 -12.42 -3.54 -4.06
C ILE A 24 -13.64 -4.18 -3.41
N LEU A 25 -14.62 -4.56 -4.22
CA LEU A 25 -15.63 -5.52 -3.79
C LEU A 25 -15.05 -6.92 -3.99
N SER A 26 -14.46 -7.52 -2.95
CA SER A 26 -14.07 -8.93 -2.96
C SER A 26 -14.85 -9.73 -1.92
N SER A 27 -15.56 -10.73 -2.44
CA SER A 27 -16.23 -11.86 -1.77
C SER A 27 -15.57 -12.34 -0.47
N GLU A 28 -16.37 -12.54 0.58
CA GLU A 28 -15.99 -13.09 1.91
C GLU A 28 -15.50 -14.56 1.88
N THR A 29 -15.33 -15.16 0.71
CA THR A 29 -14.60 -16.43 0.52
C THR A 29 -13.65 -16.27 -0.67
N GLY A 30 -12.57 -15.53 -0.48
CA GLY A 30 -11.52 -15.41 -1.49
C GLY A 30 -10.68 -16.68 -1.52
N GLU A 31 -10.58 -17.31 -2.68
CA GLU A 31 -9.56 -18.34 -2.93
C GLU A 31 -8.18 -17.74 -2.63
N MET A 32 -7.30 -18.51 -1.96
CA MET A 32 -5.94 -18.07 -1.66
C MET A 32 -5.22 -17.71 -2.95
N VAL A 33 -4.41 -16.64 -2.91
CA VAL A 33 -3.64 -16.21 -4.08
C VAL A 33 -2.57 -17.26 -4.38
N SER A 34 -2.46 -17.63 -5.66
CA SER A 34 -1.50 -18.66 -6.07
C SER A 34 -0.05 -18.22 -5.83
N SER A 35 0.82 -19.17 -5.48
CA SER A 35 2.24 -18.90 -5.26
C SER A 35 2.92 -18.24 -6.46
N GLN A 36 2.49 -18.58 -7.69
CA GLN A 36 2.99 -17.97 -8.92
C GLN A 36 2.67 -16.47 -9.01
N GLN A 37 1.46 -16.06 -8.61
CA GLN A 37 1.08 -14.65 -8.59
C GLN A 37 1.84 -13.87 -7.51
N VAL A 38 2.05 -14.49 -6.35
CA VAL A 38 2.85 -13.93 -5.25
C VAL A 38 4.31 -13.76 -5.67
N GLU A 39 4.92 -14.80 -6.26
CA GLU A 39 6.28 -14.77 -6.78
C GLU A 39 6.45 -13.67 -7.85
N GLN A 40 5.51 -13.55 -8.78
CA GLN A 40 5.56 -12.51 -9.79
C GLN A 40 5.47 -11.10 -9.18
N LEU A 41 4.67 -10.92 -8.13
CA LEU A 41 4.55 -9.64 -7.43
C LEU A 41 5.86 -9.27 -6.73
N ILE A 42 6.48 -10.21 -6.00
CA ILE A 42 7.73 -9.99 -5.26
C ILE A 42 8.91 -9.81 -6.23
N CYS A 43 9.08 -10.73 -7.16
CA CYS A 43 10.27 -10.82 -8.01
C CYS A 43 10.22 -9.97 -9.28
N GLY A 44 9.01 -9.54 -9.69
CA GLY A 44 8.82 -8.89 -10.98
C GLY A 44 9.30 -9.77 -12.14
N SER A 45 10.39 -9.36 -12.78
CA SER A 45 11.01 -10.09 -13.91
C SER A 45 12.21 -10.94 -13.53
N GLN A 46 12.67 -10.87 -12.27
CA GLN A 46 13.85 -11.61 -11.82
C GLN A 46 13.51 -13.07 -11.56
N THR A 47 14.31 -13.98 -12.11
CA THR A 47 14.21 -15.41 -11.82
C THR A 47 14.93 -15.73 -10.51
N ASP A 48 14.31 -16.59 -9.69
CA ASP A 48 14.88 -17.11 -8.43
C ASP A 48 15.09 -16.09 -7.31
N CYS A 49 14.45 -14.92 -7.37
CA CYS A 49 14.61 -13.86 -6.38
C CYS A 49 14.28 -14.29 -4.93
N LEU A 50 13.36 -15.25 -4.77
CA LEU A 50 12.97 -15.77 -3.45
C LEU A 50 14.08 -16.55 -2.75
N SER A 51 15.05 -17.11 -3.47
CA SER A 51 16.16 -17.85 -2.83
C SER A 51 17.10 -16.93 -2.05
N GLU A 52 17.07 -15.62 -2.34
CA GLU A 52 17.80 -14.60 -1.59
C GLU A 52 17.05 -14.15 -0.32
N ILE A 53 15.75 -14.43 -0.21
CA ILE A 53 14.88 -13.98 0.89
C ILE A 53 14.57 -15.13 1.84
N CYS A 54 14.38 -16.34 1.29
CA CYS A 54 13.89 -17.50 2.02
C CYS A 54 14.71 -18.74 1.66
N GLU A 55 15.25 -19.41 2.69
CA GLU A 55 15.99 -20.68 2.51
C GLU A 55 15.10 -21.79 1.94
N ASP A 56 13.84 -21.83 2.36
CA ASP A 56 12.79 -22.68 1.80
C ASP A 56 11.64 -21.83 1.25
N LYS A 57 11.38 -21.96 -0.06
CA LYS A 57 10.32 -21.23 -0.75
C LYS A 57 8.92 -21.62 -0.23
N GLN A 58 8.72 -22.88 0.16
CA GLN A 58 7.44 -23.36 0.68
C GLN A 58 7.18 -22.85 2.10
N ALA A 59 8.25 -22.65 2.88
CA ALA A 59 8.18 -22.13 4.24
C ALA A 59 8.36 -20.59 4.33
N CYS A 60 8.34 -19.89 3.19
CA CYS A 60 8.69 -18.48 3.13
C CYS A 60 7.59 -17.59 3.76
N PRO A 61 7.86 -16.90 4.90
CA PRO A 61 6.84 -16.11 5.58
C PRO A 61 6.27 -15.00 4.70
N LEU A 62 7.11 -14.40 3.84
CA LEU A 62 6.69 -13.37 2.89
C LEU A 62 5.65 -13.90 1.89
N VAL A 63 5.85 -15.11 1.38
CA VAL A 63 4.93 -15.76 0.44
C VAL A 63 3.61 -16.10 1.12
N MET A 64 3.67 -16.63 2.35
CA MET A 64 2.47 -16.94 3.14
C MET A 64 1.66 -15.68 3.45
N ALA A 65 2.32 -14.60 3.84
CA ALA A 65 1.66 -13.33 4.14
C ALA A 65 0.89 -12.77 2.94
N LEU A 66 1.43 -12.93 1.73
CA LEU A 66 0.82 -12.47 0.47
C LEU A 66 -0.14 -13.48 -0.17
N SER A 67 -0.32 -14.65 0.43
CA SER A 67 -1.33 -15.62 -0.03
C SER A 67 -2.76 -15.21 0.35
N ASP A 68 -2.91 -14.33 1.36
CA ASP A 68 -4.18 -13.71 1.70
C ASP A 68 -4.58 -12.69 0.63
N PRO A 69 -5.78 -12.81 0.03
CA PRO A 69 -6.19 -11.96 -1.10
C PRO A 69 -6.36 -10.49 -0.72
N ILE A 70 -6.77 -10.19 0.53
CA ILE A 70 -6.94 -8.81 1.00
C ILE A 70 -5.58 -8.13 1.07
N ILE A 71 -4.60 -8.83 1.65
CA ILE A 71 -3.23 -8.34 1.73
C ILE A 71 -2.64 -8.20 0.34
N PHE A 72 -2.77 -9.23 -0.50
CA PHE A 72 -2.24 -9.23 -1.85
C PHE A 72 -2.76 -8.06 -2.68
N ASP A 73 -4.07 -7.79 -2.66
CA ASP A 73 -4.66 -6.72 -3.45
C ASP A 73 -4.21 -5.33 -2.98
N PHE A 74 -4.07 -5.13 -1.66
CA PHE A 74 -3.48 -3.90 -1.11
C PHE A 74 -2.05 -3.71 -1.61
N ILE A 75 -1.19 -4.73 -1.42
CA ILE A 75 0.23 -4.66 -1.78
C ILE A 75 0.39 -4.49 -3.29
N LYS A 76 -0.38 -5.21 -4.10
CA LYS A 76 -0.38 -5.09 -5.55
C LYS A 76 -0.75 -3.68 -6.00
N THR A 77 -1.81 -3.10 -5.43
CA THR A 77 -2.26 -1.74 -5.76
C THR A 77 -1.14 -0.72 -5.57
N TYR A 78 -0.46 -0.76 -4.42
CA TYR A 78 0.60 0.21 -4.11
C TYR A 78 1.93 -0.10 -4.79
N SER A 79 2.26 -1.38 -5.03
CA SER A 79 3.50 -1.78 -5.71
C SER A 79 3.63 -1.21 -7.13
N GLN A 80 2.49 -0.89 -7.76
CA GLN A 80 2.39 -0.38 -9.13
C GLN A 80 2.36 1.16 -9.19
N CYS A 81 2.34 1.86 -8.06
CA CYS A 81 2.25 3.31 -8.06
C CYS A 81 3.52 3.96 -8.66
N GLU A 82 3.31 5.09 -9.32
CA GLU A 82 4.37 5.97 -9.80
C GLU A 82 4.62 7.10 -8.80
N GLY A 83 5.72 7.84 -8.96
CA GLY A 83 6.08 8.93 -8.05
C GLY A 83 6.64 8.43 -6.72
N CYS A 84 7.42 7.36 -6.72
CA CYS A 84 8.23 6.94 -5.58
C CYS A 84 9.69 7.14 -5.96
N ALA A 85 10.46 7.88 -5.16
CA ALA A 85 11.91 7.92 -5.31
C ALA A 85 12.43 6.53 -4.92
N VAL A 86 12.60 5.67 -5.92
CA VAL A 86 12.87 4.25 -5.68
C VAL A 86 14.36 4.09 -5.33
N PRO A 87 14.74 3.44 -4.21
CA PRO A 87 16.02 2.76 -4.19
C PRO A 87 15.96 1.65 -5.25
N VAL A 88 16.89 1.62 -6.20
CA VAL A 88 16.94 0.56 -7.24
C VAL A 88 16.92 -0.81 -6.55
N PHE A 89 15.78 -1.51 -6.59
CA PHE A 89 15.50 -2.63 -5.67
C PHE A 89 16.31 -3.90 -5.98
N SER A 90 16.88 -4.46 -4.91
CA SER A 90 17.08 -5.90 -4.73
C SER A 90 15.82 -6.47 -4.05
N PRO A 91 15.42 -7.72 -4.32
CA PRO A 91 14.28 -8.38 -3.69
C PRO A 91 14.26 -8.23 -2.16
N GLN A 92 15.43 -8.09 -1.54
CA GLN A 92 15.60 -7.97 -0.09
C GLN A 92 15.05 -6.68 0.53
N ASN A 93 14.71 -5.65 -0.26
CA ASN A 93 14.37 -4.32 0.26
C ASN A 93 12.94 -3.84 -0.07
N GLY A 94 12.14 -4.57 -0.86
CA GLY A 94 10.77 -4.15 -1.19
C GLY A 94 10.06 -4.92 -2.30
N ILE A 95 8.79 -4.56 -2.54
CA ILE A 95 7.90 -5.14 -3.57
C ILE A 95 7.45 -4.03 -4.53
N GLY A 96 7.77 -4.19 -5.81
CA GLY A 96 7.50 -3.16 -6.81
C GLY A 96 8.26 -1.86 -6.52
N LYS A 97 7.63 -0.69 -6.73
CA LYS A 97 8.30 0.61 -6.55
C LYS A 97 8.06 1.27 -5.19
N CYS A 98 7.01 0.88 -4.48
CA CYS A 98 6.46 1.69 -3.39
C CYS A 98 6.08 0.90 -2.14
N ILE A 99 6.23 -0.43 -2.13
CA ILE A 99 6.02 -1.24 -0.92
C ILE A 99 7.37 -1.65 -0.34
N GLU A 100 7.55 -1.39 0.93
CA GLU A 100 8.64 -1.91 1.75
C GLU A 100 8.09 -2.99 2.70
N TYR A 101 8.98 -3.89 3.12
CA TYR A 101 8.63 -4.94 4.05
C TYR A 101 9.77 -5.30 4.99
N GLU A 102 9.43 -5.92 6.11
CA GLU A 102 10.36 -6.48 7.08
C GLU A 102 9.86 -7.86 7.51
N ILE A 103 10.77 -8.82 7.64
CA ILE A 103 10.47 -10.16 8.17
C ILE A 103 11.23 -10.31 9.48
N ASN A 104 10.51 -10.40 10.59
CA ASN A 104 11.09 -10.76 11.87
C ASN A 104 10.90 -12.25 12.11
N THR A 105 11.99 -13.02 12.02
CA THR A 105 12.03 -14.47 12.22
C THR A 105 12.63 -14.88 13.57
N MET A 106 12.97 -13.93 14.44
CA MET A 106 13.56 -14.23 15.76
C MET A 106 12.53 -14.74 16.77
N GLU A 107 11.24 -14.66 16.42
CA GLU A 107 10.13 -15.14 17.24
C GLU A 107 9.63 -16.50 16.73
N ARG A 108 8.99 -17.26 17.63
CA ARG A 108 8.35 -18.54 17.26
C ARG A 108 7.27 -18.36 16.19
N GLU A 109 6.66 -17.19 16.15
CA GLU A 109 5.63 -16.82 15.18
C GLU A 109 6.19 -15.65 14.35
N PRO A 110 6.75 -15.89 13.15
CA PRO A 110 7.36 -14.84 12.37
C PRO A 110 6.32 -13.77 12.03
N VAL A 111 6.78 -12.52 12.06
CA VAL A 111 5.96 -11.36 11.75
C VAL A 111 6.47 -10.75 10.46
N VAL A 112 5.58 -10.66 9.48
CA VAL A 112 5.80 -9.91 8.24
C VAL A 112 5.12 -8.56 8.39
N LYS A 113 5.89 -7.48 8.22
CA LYS A 113 5.41 -6.11 8.23
C LYS A 113 5.47 -5.55 6.82
N PHE A 114 4.38 -4.95 6.35
CA PHE A 114 4.31 -4.22 5.08
C PHE A 114 3.94 -2.76 5.31
N TRP A 115 4.54 -1.85 4.54
CA TRP A 115 4.14 -0.45 4.50
C TRP A 115 4.40 0.16 3.13
N VAL A 116 3.67 1.23 2.82
CA VAL A 116 3.97 2.08 1.66
C VAL A 116 5.20 2.93 2.02
N SER A 117 6.19 2.95 1.14
CA SER A 117 7.46 3.65 1.36
C SER A 117 7.25 5.13 1.69
N GLN A 118 8.02 5.66 2.62
CA GLN A 118 8.06 7.10 2.88
C GLN A 118 8.65 7.91 1.71
N GLN A 119 9.29 7.23 0.74
CA GLN A 119 9.88 7.84 -0.45
C GLN A 119 8.84 8.05 -1.57
N CYS A 120 7.57 7.74 -1.32
CA CYS A 120 6.46 8.06 -2.22
C CYS A 120 6.12 9.55 -2.16
N ASP A 121 6.10 10.21 -3.32
CA ASP A 121 5.64 11.59 -3.53
C ASP A 121 4.13 11.71 -3.25
N PHE A 122 3.38 10.61 -3.43
CA PHE A 122 2.03 10.48 -2.86
C PHE A 122 2.17 10.08 -1.40
N ARG A 123 1.75 11.03 -0.58
CA ARG A 123 2.15 11.12 0.81
C ARG A 123 1.48 9.99 1.58
N TYR A 124 2.22 9.31 2.44
CA TYR A 124 1.71 8.23 3.27
C TYR A 124 2.16 8.47 4.70
N ALA A 125 1.42 7.91 5.66
CA ALA A 125 1.78 8.10 7.06
C ALA A 125 3.08 7.38 7.44
N ASP A 126 3.58 7.67 8.63
CA ASP A 126 4.76 7.01 9.17
C ASP A 126 4.52 5.47 9.26
N PRO A 127 5.47 4.61 8.84
CA PRO A 127 5.37 3.15 8.90
C PRO A 127 5.15 2.57 10.31
N ILE A 128 5.36 3.35 11.37
CA ILE A 128 5.01 2.97 12.74
C ILE A 128 3.49 3.06 12.94
N GLN A 129 2.82 3.95 12.22
CA GLN A 129 1.38 4.21 12.32
C GLN A 129 0.58 3.50 11.20
N THR A 130 1.17 3.36 10.01
CA THR A 130 0.54 2.72 8.84
C THR A 130 1.37 1.56 8.36
N SER A 131 1.14 0.40 8.98
CA SER A 131 1.68 -0.86 8.52
C SER A 131 0.66 -1.98 8.66
N ILE A 132 0.76 -2.95 7.78
CA ILE A 132 0.08 -4.23 7.90
C ILE A 132 1.07 -5.20 8.55
N LEU A 133 0.72 -5.75 9.71
CA LEU A 133 1.47 -6.75 10.44
C LEU A 133 0.75 -8.09 10.33
N ILE A 134 1.48 -9.12 9.90
CA ILE A 134 0.96 -10.46 9.66
C ILE A 134 1.78 -11.43 10.47
N THR A 135 1.14 -12.08 11.44
CA THR A 135 1.76 -13.11 12.27
C THR A 135 1.44 -14.48 11.68
N ILE A 136 2.46 -15.29 11.47
CA ILE A 136 2.35 -16.61 10.85
C ILE A 136 2.70 -17.69 11.86
N ASP A 137 1.94 -18.79 11.81
CA ASP A 137 2.23 -20.02 12.55
C ASP A 137 3.28 -20.82 11.78
N THR A 138 4.43 -21.10 12.38
CA THR A 138 5.48 -21.92 11.76
C THR A 138 5.15 -23.41 11.71
N ASP A 139 4.28 -23.89 12.60
CA ASP A 139 3.91 -25.30 12.69
C ASP A 139 2.83 -25.62 11.65
N THR A 140 1.90 -24.69 11.43
CA THR A 140 0.77 -24.89 10.50
C THR A 140 0.89 -24.13 9.18
N PHE A 141 1.87 -23.23 9.06
CA PHE A 141 2.07 -22.37 7.89
C PHE A 141 0.85 -21.51 7.53
N HIS A 142 0.07 -21.14 8.55
CA HIS A 142 -1.14 -20.32 8.40
C HIS A 142 -0.98 -18.94 9.03
N ILE A 143 -1.73 -17.98 8.51
CA ILE A 143 -1.83 -16.64 9.11
C ILE A 143 -2.64 -16.74 10.40
N ILE A 144 -2.00 -16.44 11.52
CA ILE A 144 -2.64 -16.37 12.85
C ILE A 144 -3.38 -15.05 13.00
N LYS A 145 -2.77 -13.96 12.51
CA LYS A 145 -3.24 -12.62 12.81
C LYS A 145 -2.84 -11.62 11.75
N VAL A 146 -3.77 -10.73 11.44
CA VAL A 146 -3.55 -9.53 10.63
C VAL A 146 -3.89 -8.30 11.46
N ARG A 147 -3.00 -7.30 11.44
CA ARG A 147 -3.23 -5.97 12.03
C ARG A 147 -2.91 -4.89 11.01
N PRO A 148 -3.79 -3.89 10.80
CA PRO A 148 -5.12 -3.79 11.38
C PRO A 148 -6.08 -4.86 10.84
N TYR A 149 -7.31 -4.91 11.37
CA TYR A 149 -8.31 -5.87 10.91
C TYR A 149 -8.58 -5.71 9.40
N GLY A 150 -8.88 -6.81 8.71
CA GLY A 150 -9.07 -6.84 7.25
C GLY A 150 -10.02 -5.77 6.70
N ALA A 151 -11.07 -5.40 7.44
CA ALA A 151 -11.98 -4.32 7.05
C ALA A 151 -11.27 -2.97 6.82
N TYR A 152 -10.23 -2.64 7.62
CA TYR A 152 -9.42 -1.44 7.38
C TYR A 152 -8.58 -1.54 6.10
N ILE A 153 -8.23 -2.75 5.65
CA ILE A 153 -7.39 -3.02 4.46
C ILE A 153 -8.26 -3.21 3.19
N GLN A 154 -9.53 -3.59 3.35
CA GLN A 154 -10.44 -3.78 2.21
C GLN A 154 -11.13 -2.48 1.81
N ASP A 155 -11.49 -1.66 2.80
CA ASP A 155 -12.31 -0.47 2.60
C ASP A 155 -11.56 0.78 3.08
N PRO A 156 -11.10 1.64 2.15
CA PRO A 156 -10.44 2.91 2.48
C PRO A 156 -11.28 3.87 3.32
N SER A 157 -12.60 3.70 3.38
CA SER A 157 -13.50 4.48 4.23
C SER A 157 -13.81 3.81 5.56
N TYR A 158 -13.45 2.55 5.80
CA TYR A 158 -13.83 1.86 7.04
C TYR A 158 -13.25 2.52 8.29
N CYS A 159 -14.07 2.64 9.33
CA CYS A 159 -13.64 3.12 10.64
C CYS A 159 -14.44 2.49 11.78
N LYS A 160 -13.91 2.59 13.00
CA LYS A 160 -14.62 2.28 14.25
C LYS A 160 -14.78 3.50 15.15
N ILE A 161 -13.82 4.41 15.10
CA ILE A 161 -13.79 5.63 15.91
C ILE A 161 -13.28 6.81 15.07
N ASP A 162 -13.61 8.03 15.45
CA ASP A 162 -13.24 9.25 14.71
C ASP A 162 -11.73 9.35 14.45
N SER A 163 -10.88 8.90 15.39
CA SER A 163 -9.43 8.94 15.23
C SER A 163 -8.87 8.03 14.13
N ASP A 164 -9.67 7.04 13.68
CA ASP A 164 -9.32 6.19 12.53
C ASP A 164 -9.38 6.99 11.23
N CYS A 165 -10.19 8.04 11.18
CA CYS A 165 -10.42 8.85 10.00
C CYS A 165 -9.40 9.98 9.91
N LYS A 166 -8.99 10.25 8.67
CA LYS A 166 -8.00 11.24 8.31
C LYS A 166 -8.51 12.01 7.11
N ASP A 167 -8.35 13.33 7.16
CA ASP A 167 -8.63 14.20 6.03
C ASP A 167 -7.61 13.94 4.92
N LEU A 168 -8.08 13.76 3.70
CA LEU A 168 -7.25 13.70 2.50
C LEU A 168 -6.93 15.14 2.10
N THR A 169 -5.66 15.53 2.19
CA THR A 169 -5.19 16.86 1.73
C THR A 169 -4.03 16.70 0.74
N GLY A 170 -4.06 17.41 -0.39
CA GLY A 170 -3.06 17.22 -1.45
C GLY A 170 -3.34 17.98 -2.75
N SER A 171 -2.33 18.62 -3.34
CA SER A 171 -2.40 19.20 -4.70
C SER A 171 -1.85 18.21 -5.72
N GLY A 172 -2.72 17.44 -6.38
CA GLY A 172 -2.31 16.55 -7.47
C GLY A 172 -3.31 15.45 -7.85
N VAL A 173 -4.37 15.23 -7.08
CA VAL A 173 -5.42 14.23 -7.37
C VAL A 173 -6.74 14.77 -6.79
N PRO A 174 -7.95 14.46 -7.32
CA PRO A 174 -9.24 14.92 -6.76
C PRO A 174 -9.59 14.41 -5.35
N PHE A 175 -8.61 14.06 -4.51
CA PHE A 175 -8.83 13.54 -3.17
C PHE A 175 -8.98 14.68 -2.15
N ILE A 176 -10.12 15.37 -2.26
CA ILE A 176 -10.77 16.02 -1.12
C ILE A 176 -11.66 14.94 -0.50
N GLY A 177 -11.61 14.74 0.81
CA GLY A 177 -12.52 13.82 1.51
C GLY A 177 -11.87 13.10 2.69
N CYS A 178 -12.47 11.98 3.08
CA CYS A 178 -12.10 11.25 4.28
C CYS A 178 -11.68 9.82 3.97
N SER A 179 -10.62 9.36 4.61
CA SER A 179 -10.17 7.99 4.51
C SER A 179 -9.67 7.49 5.85
N ASN A 180 -9.58 6.18 6.01
CA ASN A 180 -9.01 5.56 7.18
C ASN A 180 -7.49 5.77 7.20
N PHE A 181 -6.89 5.59 8.38
CA PHE A 181 -5.47 5.87 8.61
C PHE A 181 -4.52 5.12 7.66
N LEU A 182 -4.87 3.93 7.15
CA LEU A 182 -4.05 3.17 6.20
C LEU A 182 -3.99 3.78 4.80
N TYR A 183 -4.84 4.75 4.45
CA TYR A 183 -4.97 5.29 3.09
C TYR A 183 -4.70 6.78 2.98
N ALA A 184 -4.49 7.47 4.10
CA ALA A 184 -4.41 8.92 4.13
C ALA A 184 -2.98 9.48 4.20
N PRO A 185 -2.66 10.55 3.45
CA PRO A 185 -1.36 11.21 3.47
C PRO A 185 -1.09 12.04 4.73
N LEU A 186 0.09 11.88 5.35
CA LEU A 186 0.53 12.76 6.46
C LEU A 186 1.12 14.11 6.01
N ASN A 187 1.64 14.23 4.79
CA ASN A 187 2.24 15.49 4.37
C ASN A 187 1.15 16.44 3.87
N TRP A 188 1.07 17.62 4.47
CA TRP A 188 0.11 18.66 4.13
C TRP A 188 0.58 19.49 2.94
N SER A 189 -0.23 19.65 1.90
CA SER A 189 0.02 20.66 0.85
C SER A 189 -1.11 21.67 0.84
N GLY A 190 -1.36 22.29 1.99
CA GLY A 190 -2.24 23.45 2.10
C GLY A 190 -3.74 23.14 2.03
N TYR A 191 -4.47 23.97 2.80
CA TYR A 191 -5.91 24.06 3.02
C TYR A 191 -6.56 22.90 3.80
N GLY A 192 -6.76 23.17 5.11
CA GLY A 192 -7.71 22.46 5.96
C GLY A 192 -7.15 21.99 7.31
N VAL A 193 -6.83 22.91 8.23
CA VAL A 193 -6.79 22.55 9.66
C VAL A 193 -8.22 22.52 10.15
N ASN A 194 -8.96 21.47 9.83
CA ASN A 194 -10.20 21.16 10.51
C ASN A 194 -10.31 19.64 10.46
N GLU A 195 -10.35 19.01 11.63
CA GLU A 195 -10.72 17.60 11.81
C GLU A 195 -12.17 17.41 11.31
N THR A 196 -12.34 17.38 9.99
CA THR A 196 -13.65 17.28 9.35
C THR A 196 -14.07 15.84 9.21
N CYS A 197 -13.14 14.89 9.18
CA CYS A 197 -13.48 13.49 9.08
C CYS A 197 -13.90 12.89 10.41
N ILE A 198 -15.13 12.37 10.44
CA ILE A 198 -15.69 11.61 11.56
C ILE A 198 -16.02 10.19 11.11
N CYS A 199 -16.08 9.29 12.08
CA CYS A 199 -16.57 7.95 11.86
C CYS A 199 -18.09 7.90 12.06
N LYS A 200 -18.84 7.80 10.97
CA LYS A 200 -20.28 7.62 11.03
C LYS A 200 -20.66 6.33 10.32
N THR A 201 -21.44 5.49 11.00
CA THR A 201 -21.90 4.21 10.43
C THR A 201 -20.76 3.36 9.84
N ASN A 202 -19.62 3.29 10.54
CA ASN A 202 -18.39 2.61 10.12
C ASN A 202 -17.77 3.14 8.82
N GLN A 203 -18.01 4.41 8.48
CA GLN A 203 -17.46 5.08 7.31
C GLN A 203 -16.85 6.42 7.72
N CYS A 204 -15.66 6.69 7.22
CA CYS A 204 -15.00 7.98 7.29
C CYS A 204 -15.68 8.92 6.32
N GLN A 205 -16.24 10.00 6.86
CA GLN A 205 -16.97 11.00 6.10
C GLN A 205 -16.80 12.37 6.72
N GLU A 206 -16.97 13.41 5.92
CA GLU A 206 -16.97 14.78 6.39
C GLU A 206 -18.13 14.99 7.39
N LYS A 207 -17.87 15.85 8.38
CA LYS A 207 -18.77 16.16 9.50
C LYS A 207 -20.01 16.95 9.08
#